data_AF-A0A522WSP1-F1
#
_entry.id   AF-A0A522WSP1-F1
#
_cell.length_a   1.000
_cell.length_b   1.000
_cell.length_c   1.000
_cell.angle_alpha   90.00
_cell.angle_beta   90.00
_cell.angle_gamma   90.00
#
_symmetry.space_group_name_H-M   'P 1'
#
loop_
_entity.id
_entity.type
_entity.pdbx_description
1 polymer ?
#
loop_
_entity_poly.entity_id
_entity_poly.type
_entity_poly.pdbx_seq_one_letter_code
_entity_poly.pdbx_strand_id
1 'polypeptide(L)'
;MNLTDCDRLFDKIRSSSEPEVIASGFRKLFDFYPLLNYSLGRGSFYWRGRKSTSDGFSSADRLHCPPPEVTNTGRLNDKGAPCLYAATRKTTVFRELDAKEGDYFHVVAIRIRPEKSIRIITIGDLFNVFKTGKTRFLGREVNQALSRMLNSHPDRELATRILYVDAFLGELLADKEAKDSDYLTTRILASTAYEKSGADGMFYPSVQDHVGMNLSILPEAYYSGMHIVCSQVIRINSVHSYGFYDYEITKHCEKINESNCFVWGNVSSDRHSLLFDLTEEEIDFANSRDEKDPNLMLDLIAFAGNSEQTLKNKYSNFPEDIANPGWVKGWGVIRSAPWHFAGLFLYKEEADALRSKLGAGYRVANGSHRIGSDDFISHG
;
A
#
# COMPACT_ATOMS: atom_id res chain seq x y z
N MET A 1 35.95 -7.79 -11.74
CA MET A 1 34.91 -8.39 -12.60
C MET A 1 34.42 -7.33 -13.56
N ASN A 2 34.45 -7.57 -14.88
CA ASN A 2 33.87 -6.67 -15.89
C ASN A 2 32.50 -7.19 -16.38
N LEU A 3 31.89 -6.56 -17.39
CA LEU A 3 30.59 -7.01 -17.91
C LEU A 3 30.66 -8.39 -18.59
N THR A 4 31.74 -8.70 -19.33
CA THR A 4 31.95 -10.04 -19.91
C THR A 4 32.05 -11.12 -18.84
N ASP A 5 32.67 -10.82 -17.70
CA ASP A 5 32.69 -11.74 -16.56
C ASP A 5 31.30 -11.92 -15.94
N CYS A 6 30.48 -10.86 -15.93
CA CYS A 6 29.08 -10.95 -15.51
C CYS A 6 28.28 -11.84 -16.47
N ASP A 7 28.43 -11.69 -17.78
CA ASP A 7 27.76 -12.54 -18.79
C ASP A 7 28.06 -14.02 -18.56
N ARG A 8 29.34 -14.36 -18.36
CA ARG A 8 29.75 -15.73 -18.05
C ARG A 8 29.10 -16.26 -16.77
N LEU A 9 28.96 -15.42 -15.74
CA LEU A 9 28.26 -15.80 -14.51
C LEU A 9 26.75 -15.95 -14.74
N PHE A 10 26.13 -15.07 -15.52
CA PHE A 10 24.71 -15.13 -15.84
C PHE A 10 24.39 -16.42 -16.61
N ASP A 11 25.19 -16.75 -17.63
CA ASP A 11 25.04 -17.99 -18.40
C ASP A 11 25.22 -19.22 -17.51
N LYS A 12 26.20 -19.19 -16.60
CA LYS A 12 26.42 -20.27 -15.63
C LYS A 12 25.23 -20.43 -14.69
N ILE A 13 24.65 -19.34 -14.21
CA ILE A 13 23.46 -19.35 -13.33
C ILE A 13 22.25 -19.88 -14.09
N ARG A 14 22.02 -19.44 -15.33
CA ARG A 14 20.85 -19.83 -16.14
C ARG A 14 20.90 -21.30 -16.60
N SER A 15 22.08 -21.79 -16.97
CA SER A 15 22.24 -23.13 -17.53
C SER A 15 22.43 -24.23 -16.48
N SER A 16 22.65 -23.87 -15.21
CA SER A 16 22.91 -24.84 -14.16
C SER A 16 21.63 -25.33 -13.49
N SER A 17 21.57 -26.63 -13.22
CA SER A 17 20.60 -27.25 -12.32
C SER A 17 21.16 -27.53 -10.92
N GLU A 18 22.44 -27.18 -10.68
CA GLU A 18 23.15 -27.50 -9.44
C GLU A 18 23.01 -26.33 -8.44
N PRO A 19 22.33 -26.52 -7.29
CA PRO A 19 22.01 -25.43 -6.37
C PRO A 19 23.24 -24.65 -5.89
N GLU A 20 24.33 -25.35 -5.59
CA GLU A 20 25.58 -24.72 -5.12
C GLU A 20 26.26 -23.86 -6.19
N VAL A 21 26.15 -24.24 -7.46
CA VAL A 21 26.70 -23.45 -8.57
C VAL A 21 25.91 -22.15 -8.70
N ILE A 22 24.59 -22.23 -8.63
CA ILE A 22 23.69 -21.07 -8.69
C ILE A 22 23.96 -20.14 -7.49
N ALA A 23 23.98 -20.69 -6.27
CA ALA A 23 24.21 -19.93 -5.03
C ALA A 23 25.58 -19.25 -5.04
N SER A 24 26.64 -19.96 -5.41
CA SER A 24 27.99 -19.38 -5.56
C SER A 24 28.01 -18.27 -6.62
N GLY A 25 27.26 -18.41 -7.70
CA GLY A 25 27.07 -17.37 -8.71
C GLY A 25 26.47 -16.10 -8.11
N PHE A 26 25.34 -16.20 -7.40
CA PHE A 26 24.71 -15.05 -6.76
C PHE A 26 25.57 -14.40 -5.69
N ARG A 27 26.25 -15.18 -4.84
CA ARG A 27 27.17 -14.64 -3.83
C ARG A 27 28.25 -13.76 -4.46
N LYS A 28 28.83 -14.17 -5.60
CA LYS A 28 29.81 -13.36 -6.35
C LYS A 28 29.22 -12.08 -6.91
N LEU A 29 27.98 -12.09 -7.37
CA LEU A 29 27.29 -10.87 -7.83
C LEU A 29 27.03 -9.92 -6.64
N PHE A 30 26.68 -10.46 -5.47
CA PHE A 30 26.41 -9.71 -4.25
C PHE A 30 27.66 -9.19 -3.53
N ASP A 31 28.87 -9.51 -4.00
CA ASP A 31 30.10 -8.89 -3.48
C ASP A 31 30.21 -7.41 -3.85
N PHE A 32 29.54 -6.99 -4.92
CA PHE A 32 29.55 -5.60 -5.39
C PHE A 32 28.15 -5.03 -5.66
N TYR A 33 27.12 -5.87 -5.80
CA TYR A 33 25.74 -5.41 -5.89
C TYR A 33 25.19 -5.08 -4.48
N PRO A 34 24.68 -3.86 -4.24
CA PRO A 34 24.44 -3.36 -2.88
C PRO A 34 23.23 -3.97 -2.16
N LEU A 35 22.32 -4.69 -2.86
CA LEU A 35 21.04 -5.16 -2.30
C LEU A 35 20.34 -4.05 -1.50
N LEU A 36 19.83 -3.02 -2.19
CA LEU A 36 19.26 -1.83 -1.55
C LEU A 36 18.26 -2.21 -0.45
N ASN A 37 18.63 -1.88 0.80
CA ASN A 37 17.90 -2.31 1.99
C ASN A 37 17.23 -1.10 2.65
N TYR A 38 15.90 -1.11 2.70
CA TYR A 38 15.07 -0.04 3.22
C TYR A 38 14.45 -0.45 4.56
N SER A 39 14.44 0.47 5.52
CA SER A 39 13.60 0.33 6.72
C SER A 39 12.26 1.02 6.47
N LEU A 40 11.21 0.23 6.28
CA LEU A 40 9.86 0.73 6.01
C LEU A 40 9.06 0.80 7.32
N GLY A 41 8.39 1.92 7.57
CA GLY A 41 7.43 2.09 8.66
C GLY A 41 5.97 1.94 8.20
N ARG A 42 5.02 2.33 9.06
CA ARG A 42 3.56 2.15 8.89
C ARG A 42 3.00 2.51 7.51
N GLY A 43 3.43 3.65 6.94
CA GLY A 43 3.29 4.06 5.54
C GLY A 43 2.15 3.43 4.71
N SER A 44 2.51 2.87 3.56
CA SER A 44 1.63 2.39 2.48
C SER A 44 0.83 1.13 2.81
N PHE A 45 -0.20 0.85 1.99
CA PHE A 45 -0.93 -0.42 1.98
C PHE A 45 -0.29 -1.44 1.03
N TYR A 46 -0.28 -2.70 1.45
CA TYR A 46 0.10 -3.84 0.62
C TYR A 46 -1.09 -4.78 0.46
N TRP A 47 -1.41 -5.12 -0.77
CA TRP A 47 -2.60 -5.88 -1.12
C TRP A 47 -2.27 -7.36 -1.27
N ARG A 48 -3.08 -8.21 -0.66
CA ARG A 48 -3.04 -9.66 -0.86
C ARG A 48 -4.44 -10.13 -1.19
N GLY A 49 -4.54 -11.09 -2.11
CA GLY A 49 -5.82 -11.66 -2.51
C GLY A 49 -5.74 -13.16 -2.68
N ARG A 50 -6.90 -13.81 -2.56
CA ARG A 50 -7.08 -15.22 -2.91
C ARG A 50 -8.44 -15.40 -3.57
N LYS A 51 -8.50 -16.30 -4.55
CA LYS A 51 -9.77 -16.70 -5.16
C LYS A 51 -10.70 -17.27 -4.09
N SER A 52 -11.96 -16.87 -4.11
CA SER A 52 -12.98 -17.24 -3.11
C SER A 52 -14.34 -17.46 -3.78
N THR A 53 -15.37 -17.67 -2.98
CA THR A 53 -16.77 -17.53 -3.40
C THR A 53 -17.27 -16.11 -3.11
N SER A 54 -18.53 -15.83 -3.44
CA SER A 54 -19.26 -14.62 -3.05
C SER A 54 -19.33 -14.40 -1.54
N ASP A 55 -19.10 -15.45 -0.74
CA ASP A 55 -19.10 -15.34 0.72
C ASP A 55 -17.75 -14.96 1.31
N GLY A 56 -16.68 -15.05 0.52
CA GLY A 56 -15.32 -14.87 1.02
C GLY A 56 -14.88 -16.04 1.90
N PHE A 57 -14.07 -15.73 2.90
CA PHE A 57 -13.57 -16.69 3.89
C PHE A 57 -14.10 -16.28 5.26
N SER A 58 -14.30 -17.24 6.16
CA SER A 58 -14.73 -16.96 7.54
C SER A 58 -13.58 -16.48 8.42
N SER A 59 -12.37 -17.02 8.23
CA SER A 59 -11.17 -16.69 9.03
C SER A 59 -10.09 -15.99 8.22
N ALA A 60 -9.43 -15.02 8.86
CA ALA A 60 -8.28 -14.29 8.33
C ALA A 60 -7.02 -15.16 8.17
N ASP A 61 -6.96 -16.35 8.79
CA ASP A 61 -5.88 -17.34 8.59
C ASP A 61 -5.73 -17.71 7.11
N ARG A 62 -6.82 -17.64 6.35
CA ARG A 62 -6.80 -17.88 4.91
C ARG A 62 -6.04 -16.78 4.15
N LEU A 63 -5.92 -15.58 4.70
CA LEU A 63 -5.31 -14.41 4.08
C LEU A 63 -3.97 -14.02 4.73
N HIS A 64 -3.63 -14.54 5.90
CA HIS A 64 -2.30 -14.40 6.49
C HIS A 64 -1.22 -15.14 5.69
N CYS A 65 0.02 -15.06 6.20
CA CYS A 65 1.13 -15.90 5.74
C CYS A 65 0.74 -17.39 5.92
N PRO A 66 0.88 -18.24 4.89
CA PRO A 66 0.45 -19.63 5.00
C PRO A 66 1.28 -20.38 6.06
N PRO A 67 0.70 -21.39 6.72
CA PRO A 67 1.46 -22.23 7.64
C PRO A 67 2.39 -23.18 6.86
N PRO A 68 3.51 -23.63 7.46
CA PRO A 68 4.50 -24.49 6.80
C PRO A 68 3.91 -25.73 6.12
N GLU A 69 2.93 -26.38 6.76
CA GLU A 69 2.40 -27.68 6.34
C GLU A 69 1.67 -27.63 4.99
N VAL A 70 1.14 -26.47 4.62
CA VAL A 70 0.42 -26.25 3.35
C VAL A 70 1.19 -25.35 2.39
N THR A 71 2.42 -24.99 2.73
CA THR A 71 3.28 -24.15 1.90
C THR A 71 3.91 -24.97 0.80
N ASN A 72 3.51 -24.66 -0.44
CA ASN A 72 4.14 -25.20 -1.64
C ASN A 72 5.36 -24.36 -2.05
N THR A 73 6.17 -24.94 -2.94
CA THR A 73 7.24 -24.21 -3.60
C THR A 73 6.66 -23.02 -4.36
N GLY A 74 7.30 -21.87 -4.20
CA GLY A 74 6.98 -20.64 -4.92
C GLY A 74 8.23 -19.96 -5.43
N ARG A 75 8.06 -18.80 -6.08
CA ARG A 75 9.17 -18.06 -6.71
C ARG A 75 10.30 -17.74 -5.75
N LEU A 76 9.95 -17.38 -4.51
CA LEU A 76 10.89 -16.89 -3.49
C LEU A 76 10.95 -17.79 -2.26
N ASN A 77 10.36 -18.99 -2.30
CA ASN A 77 10.25 -19.84 -1.12
C ASN A 77 10.23 -21.33 -1.45
N ASP A 78 10.82 -22.12 -0.56
CA ASP A 78 10.77 -23.58 -0.62
C ASP A 78 9.45 -24.13 -0.06
N LYS A 79 9.12 -25.36 -0.44
CA LYS A 79 8.07 -26.13 0.23
C LYS A 79 8.37 -26.23 1.73
N GLY A 80 7.37 -25.93 2.56
CA GLY A 80 7.54 -25.90 4.03
C GLY A 80 8.18 -24.64 4.59
N ALA A 81 8.65 -23.71 3.75
CA ALA A 81 9.22 -22.44 4.18
C ALA A 81 8.31 -21.28 3.72
N PRO A 82 7.33 -20.84 4.52
CA PRO A 82 6.36 -19.86 4.07
C PRO A 82 6.93 -18.47 3.91
N CYS A 83 6.32 -17.69 3.01
CA CYS A 83 6.38 -16.24 3.01
C CYS A 83 5.02 -15.66 2.59
N LEU A 84 4.75 -14.42 2.98
CA LEU A 84 3.56 -13.70 2.57
C LEU A 84 3.82 -13.07 1.20
N TYR A 85 3.08 -13.49 0.18
CA TYR A 85 3.00 -12.78 -1.10
C TYR A 85 1.90 -11.71 -1.09
N ALA A 86 2.27 -10.49 -1.46
CA ALA A 86 1.41 -9.32 -1.61
C ALA A 86 1.89 -8.45 -2.79
N ALA A 87 1.20 -7.36 -3.08
CA ALA A 87 1.57 -6.39 -4.11
C ALA A 87 1.25 -4.96 -3.68
N THR A 88 1.83 -3.97 -4.36
CA THR A 88 1.56 -2.55 -4.08
C THR A 88 0.19 -2.08 -4.58
N ARG A 89 -0.46 -2.84 -5.47
CA ARG A 89 -1.77 -2.52 -6.06
C ARG A 89 -2.68 -3.74 -6.13
N LYS A 90 -3.99 -3.54 -5.97
CA LYS A 90 -5.02 -4.59 -6.16
C LYS A 90 -4.99 -5.18 -7.57
N THR A 91 -4.82 -4.35 -8.59
CA THR A 91 -4.79 -4.79 -10.00
C THR A 91 -3.64 -5.74 -10.28
N THR A 92 -2.47 -5.51 -9.66
CA THR A 92 -1.34 -6.45 -9.72
C THR A 92 -1.71 -7.79 -9.08
N VAL A 93 -2.41 -7.78 -7.92
CA VAL A 93 -2.93 -9.02 -7.31
C VAL A 93 -3.88 -9.76 -8.25
N PHE A 94 -4.83 -9.08 -8.89
CA PHE A 94 -5.79 -9.72 -9.80
C PHE A 94 -5.07 -10.37 -10.98
N ARG A 95 -4.04 -9.72 -11.48
CA ARG A 95 -3.27 -10.23 -12.60
C ARG A 95 -2.40 -11.43 -12.22
N GLU A 96 -1.75 -11.39 -11.05
CA GLU A 96 -1.00 -12.53 -10.51
C GLU A 96 -1.89 -13.75 -10.24
N LEU A 97 -3.17 -13.53 -9.93
CA LEU A 97 -4.16 -14.59 -9.72
C LEU A 97 -4.91 -15.01 -10.99
N ASP A 98 -4.52 -14.49 -12.15
CA ASP A 98 -5.17 -14.73 -13.45
C ASP A 98 -6.69 -14.52 -13.43
N ALA A 99 -7.13 -13.41 -12.82
CA ALA A 99 -8.54 -13.09 -12.64
C ALA A 99 -9.34 -13.08 -13.95
N LYS A 100 -10.48 -13.77 -13.95
CA LYS A 100 -11.44 -13.81 -15.07
C LYS A 100 -12.74 -13.10 -14.71
N GLU A 101 -13.49 -12.72 -15.72
CA GLU A 101 -14.85 -12.21 -15.55
C GLU A 101 -15.72 -13.22 -14.78
N GLY A 102 -16.46 -12.71 -13.79
CA GLY A 102 -17.30 -13.52 -12.90
C GLY A 102 -16.56 -14.11 -11.69
N ASP A 103 -15.22 -14.06 -11.64
CA ASP A 103 -14.48 -14.57 -10.50
C ASP A 103 -14.73 -13.72 -9.24
N TYR A 104 -14.74 -14.40 -8.09
CA TYR A 104 -14.73 -13.79 -6.78
C TYR A 104 -13.36 -13.90 -6.13
N PHE A 105 -12.93 -12.81 -5.50
CA PHE A 105 -11.69 -12.76 -4.74
C PHE A 105 -11.93 -12.17 -3.35
N HIS A 106 -11.32 -12.78 -2.34
CA HIS A 106 -11.18 -12.19 -1.02
C HIS A 106 -9.83 -11.48 -0.96
N VAL A 107 -9.89 -10.16 -0.79
CA VAL A 107 -8.73 -9.26 -0.85
C VAL A 107 -8.59 -8.51 0.46
N VAL A 108 -7.37 -8.39 0.95
CA VAL A 108 -7.02 -7.67 2.17
C VAL A 108 -5.95 -6.62 1.91
N ALA A 109 -6.03 -5.51 2.64
CA ALA A 109 -4.94 -4.55 2.73
C ALA A 109 -4.17 -4.78 4.03
N ILE A 110 -2.85 -4.77 3.93
CA ILE A 110 -1.92 -5.04 5.02
C ILE A 110 -1.06 -3.80 5.23
N ARG A 111 -0.83 -3.44 6.50
CA ARG A 111 0.07 -2.35 6.90
C ARG A 111 1.04 -2.78 7.96
N ILE A 112 2.13 -2.03 8.07
CA ILE A 112 3.08 -2.14 9.17
C ILE A 112 2.42 -1.52 10.42
N ARG A 113 2.59 -2.15 11.58
CA ARG A 113 2.09 -1.68 12.88
C ARG A 113 2.73 -0.34 13.26
N PRO A 114 2.06 0.50 14.05
CA PRO A 114 2.69 1.71 14.59
C PRO A 114 3.99 1.35 15.30
N GLU A 115 5.01 2.21 15.16
CA GLU A 115 6.33 2.07 15.78
C GLU A 115 7.12 0.81 15.38
N LYS A 116 6.60 -0.02 14.47
CA LYS A 116 7.35 -1.12 13.87
C LYS A 116 7.99 -0.66 12.57
N SER A 117 9.12 -1.27 12.26
CA SER A 117 9.75 -1.18 10.95
C SER A 117 10.08 -2.56 10.41
N ILE A 118 10.11 -2.67 9.09
CA ILE A 118 10.46 -3.92 8.39
C ILE A 118 11.57 -3.61 7.39
N ARG A 119 12.61 -4.44 7.38
CA ARG A 119 13.74 -4.30 6.47
C ARG A 119 13.43 -5.00 5.15
N ILE A 120 13.34 -4.25 4.07
CA ILE A 120 12.99 -4.76 2.75
C ILE A 120 14.11 -4.47 1.78
N ILE A 121 14.54 -5.50 1.05
CA ILE A 121 15.41 -5.31 -0.11
C ILE A 121 14.61 -5.10 -1.40
N THR A 122 15.16 -4.35 -2.35
CA THR A 122 14.59 -4.24 -3.69
C THR A 122 15.51 -4.91 -4.71
N ILE A 123 14.91 -5.63 -5.67
CA ILE A 123 15.62 -6.17 -6.83
C ILE A 123 14.96 -5.65 -8.11
N GLY A 124 15.77 -5.20 -9.07
CA GLY A 124 15.31 -4.72 -10.38
C GLY A 124 14.83 -3.27 -10.39
N ASP A 125 14.90 -2.56 -9.25
CA ASP A 125 14.43 -1.17 -9.13
C ASP A 125 15.54 -0.15 -9.48
N LEU A 126 16.83 -0.50 -9.33
CA LEU A 126 17.94 0.39 -9.67
C LEU A 126 18.00 0.66 -11.18
N PHE A 127 17.86 -0.39 -11.99
CA PHE A 127 17.82 -0.27 -13.44
C PHE A 127 16.58 0.51 -13.89
N ASN A 128 15.44 0.32 -13.20
CA ASN A 128 14.23 1.10 -13.45
C ASN A 128 14.44 2.59 -13.17
N VAL A 129 15.01 2.92 -12.02
CA VAL A 129 15.37 4.28 -11.63
C VAL A 129 16.32 4.90 -12.65
N PHE A 130 17.37 4.18 -13.05
CA PHE A 130 18.30 4.67 -14.06
C PHE A 130 17.62 5.03 -15.38
N LYS A 131 16.61 4.26 -15.81
CA LYS A 131 15.89 4.50 -17.07
C LYS A 131 14.78 5.55 -16.96
N THR A 132 14.17 5.71 -15.79
CA THR A 132 12.90 6.48 -15.64
C THR A 132 12.98 7.64 -14.65
N GLY A 133 14.03 7.70 -13.82
CA GLY A 133 14.17 8.64 -12.70
C GLY A 133 13.17 8.40 -11.56
N LYS A 134 12.55 7.21 -11.50
CA LYS A 134 11.48 6.88 -10.56
C LYS A 134 11.65 5.46 -10.02
N THR A 135 11.34 5.29 -8.74
CA THR A 135 11.20 3.96 -8.12
C THR A 135 9.83 3.39 -8.44
N ARG A 136 9.72 2.07 -8.56
CA ARG A 136 8.41 1.44 -8.77
C ARG A 136 7.52 1.44 -7.53
N PHE A 137 8.10 1.52 -6.32
CA PHE A 137 7.34 1.44 -5.07
C PHE A 137 7.08 2.78 -4.37
N LEU A 138 8.00 3.76 -4.39
CA LEU A 138 7.79 5.11 -3.83
C LEU A 138 7.29 6.13 -4.87
N GLY A 139 7.30 5.77 -6.16
CA GLY A 139 7.07 6.71 -7.24
C GLY A 139 8.27 7.66 -7.38
N ARG A 140 8.19 8.88 -6.84
CA ARG A 140 9.28 9.85 -6.93
C ARG A 140 10.37 9.56 -5.89
N GLU A 141 11.62 9.54 -6.34
CA GLU A 141 12.77 9.43 -5.44
C GLU A 141 12.87 10.65 -4.51
N VAL A 142 13.07 10.40 -3.21
CA VAL A 142 13.40 11.45 -2.24
C VAL A 142 14.78 11.99 -2.58
N ASN A 143 14.86 13.29 -2.88
CA ASN A 143 16.09 14.01 -3.21
C ASN A 143 16.94 13.37 -4.33
N GLN A 144 16.33 12.59 -5.24
CA GLN A 144 17.05 11.87 -6.31
C GLN A 144 18.24 11.05 -5.78
N ALA A 145 18.12 10.47 -4.58
CA ALA A 145 19.24 9.84 -3.89
C ALA A 145 19.84 8.66 -4.67
N LEU A 146 19.02 7.78 -5.24
CA LEU A 146 19.50 6.63 -6.02
C LEU A 146 20.03 7.10 -7.37
N SER A 147 19.33 8.03 -8.02
CA SER A 147 19.79 8.69 -9.24
C SER A 147 21.17 9.33 -9.05
N ARG A 148 21.43 10.02 -7.92
CA ARG A 148 22.75 10.58 -7.59
C ARG A 148 23.77 9.49 -7.28
N MET A 149 23.39 8.47 -6.51
CA MET A 149 24.26 7.32 -6.21
C MET A 149 24.77 6.66 -7.49
N LEU A 150 23.92 6.49 -8.49
CA LEU A 150 24.25 5.87 -9.77
C LEU A 150 24.99 6.82 -10.72
N ASN A 151 24.46 8.04 -10.91
CA ASN A 151 24.97 8.98 -11.91
C ASN A 151 26.19 9.79 -11.46
N SER A 152 26.44 9.86 -10.15
CA SER A 152 27.59 10.57 -9.57
C SER A 152 28.55 9.60 -8.88
N HIS A 153 28.41 8.29 -9.12
CA HIS A 153 29.34 7.31 -8.58
C HIS A 153 30.77 7.59 -9.09
N PRO A 154 31.79 7.69 -8.20
CA PRO A 154 33.17 7.95 -8.61
C PRO A 154 33.72 6.88 -9.56
N ASP A 155 33.35 5.61 -9.30
CA ASP A 155 33.64 4.49 -10.19
C ASP A 155 32.46 4.24 -11.14
N ARG A 156 32.58 4.74 -12.37
CA ARG A 156 31.57 4.57 -13.43
C ARG A 156 31.40 3.13 -13.88
N GLU A 157 32.47 2.35 -13.85
CA GLU A 157 32.40 0.93 -14.24
C GLU A 157 31.64 0.14 -13.19
N LEU A 158 31.87 0.40 -11.90
CA LEU A 158 31.08 -0.21 -10.82
C LEU A 158 29.60 0.15 -10.92
N ALA A 159 29.25 1.42 -11.13
CA ALA A 159 27.85 1.81 -11.30
C ALA A 159 27.18 1.08 -12.48
N THR A 160 27.90 0.95 -13.60
CA THR A 160 27.43 0.21 -14.77
C THR A 160 27.22 -1.27 -14.45
N ARG A 161 28.16 -1.91 -13.73
CA ARG A 161 28.04 -3.31 -13.29
C ARG A 161 26.86 -3.51 -12.35
N ILE A 162 26.64 -2.61 -11.40
CA ILE A 162 25.49 -2.67 -10.47
C ILE A 162 24.19 -2.65 -11.27
N LEU A 163 24.06 -1.74 -12.24
CA LEU A 163 22.87 -1.66 -13.10
C LEU A 163 22.68 -2.91 -13.97
N TYR A 164 23.78 -3.46 -14.47
CA TYR A 164 23.74 -4.67 -15.30
C TYR A 164 23.28 -5.90 -14.52
N VAL A 165 23.81 -6.06 -13.30
CA VAL A 165 23.35 -7.11 -12.38
C VAL A 165 21.91 -6.89 -11.97
N ASP A 166 21.50 -5.66 -11.63
CA ASP A 166 20.11 -5.37 -11.25
C ASP A 166 19.12 -5.77 -12.35
N ALA A 167 19.45 -5.46 -13.62
CA ALA A 167 18.64 -5.84 -14.77
C ALA A 167 18.51 -7.36 -14.89
N PHE A 168 19.62 -8.09 -14.77
CA PHE A 168 19.63 -9.56 -14.81
C PHE A 168 18.79 -10.18 -13.69
N LEU A 169 18.97 -9.71 -12.45
CA LEU A 169 18.22 -10.23 -11.31
C LEU A 169 16.71 -9.93 -11.43
N GLY A 170 16.37 -8.73 -11.90
CA GLY A 170 14.99 -8.34 -12.20
C GLY A 170 14.36 -9.22 -13.27
N GLU A 171 15.10 -9.55 -14.34
CA GLU A 171 14.69 -10.46 -15.41
C GLU A 171 14.39 -11.86 -14.87
N LEU A 172 15.29 -12.44 -14.06
CA LEU A 172 15.07 -13.76 -13.44
C LEU A 172 13.78 -13.80 -12.60
N LEU A 173 13.52 -12.74 -11.82
CA LEU A 173 12.31 -12.66 -11.00
C LEU A 173 11.05 -12.44 -11.83
N ALA A 174 11.16 -11.81 -13.00
CA ALA A 174 10.06 -11.59 -13.94
C ALA A 174 9.85 -12.75 -14.93
N ASP A 175 10.65 -13.82 -14.87
CA ASP A 175 10.55 -14.95 -15.79
C ASP A 175 9.27 -15.78 -15.55
N LYS A 176 8.46 -15.93 -16.61
CA LYS A 176 7.20 -16.70 -16.62
C LYS A 176 7.45 -18.21 -16.61
N GLU A 177 8.55 -18.65 -17.19
CA GLU A 177 8.89 -20.06 -17.35
C GLU A 177 9.68 -20.61 -16.17
N ALA A 178 10.04 -19.76 -15.19
CA ALA A 178 10.71 -20.18 -13.95
C ALA A 178 9.96 -21.30 -13.21
N LYS A 179 8.63 -21.38 -13.36
CA LYS A 179 7.79 -22.45 -12.79
C LYS A 179 8.15 -23.84 -13.33
N ASP A 180 8.65 -23.94 -14.55
CA ASP A 180 8.96 -25.22 -15.22
C ASP A 180 10.19 -25.90 -14.60
N SER A 181 10.99 -25.13 -13.85
CA SER A 181 12.13 -25.62 -13.06
C SER A 181 11.85 -25.58 -11.54
N ASP A 182 10.58 -25.59 -11.14
CA ASP A 182 10.15 -25.43 -9.74
C ASP A 182 10.81 -24.22 -9.06
N TYR A 183 10.96 -23.13 -9.82
CA TYR A 183 11.55 -21.87 -9.39
C TYR A 183 12.96 -21.98 -8.81
N LEU A 184 13.72 -23.03 -9.16
CA LEU A 184 15.02 -23.34 -8.53
C LEU A 184 15.93 -22.11 -8.43
N THR A 185 16.17 -21.44 -9.55
CA THR A 185 17.07 -20.28 -9.61
C THR A 185 16.56 -19.09 -8.79
N THR A 186 15.26 -18.79 -8.83
CA THR A 186 14.70 -17.64 -8.09
C THR A 186 14.58 -17.91 -6.59
N ARG A 187 14.38 -19.18 -6.19
CA ARG A 187 14.43 -19.59 -4.78
C ARG A 187 15.83 -19.42 -4.19
N ILE A 188 16.85 -19.87 -4.93
CA ILE A 188 18.25 -19.72 -4.51
C ILE A 188 18.66 -18.25 -4.52
N LEU A 189 18.18 -17.45 -5.49
CA LEU A 189 18.36 -16.00 -5.49
C LEU A 189 17.80 -15.39 -4.19
N ALA A 190 16.55 -15.72 -3.86
CA ALA A 190 15.88 -15.19 -2.68
C ALA A 190 16.61 -15.57 -1.39
N SER A 191 16.91 -16.85 -1.19
CA SER A 191 17.59 -17.33 0.03
C SER A 191 18.99 -16.72 0.19
N THR A 192 19.77 -16.64 -0.91
CA THR A 192 21.09 -16.02 -0.89
C THR A 192 21.01 -14.51 -0.60
N ALA A 193 19.99 -13.83 -1.14
CA ALA A 193 19.78 -12.40 -0.90
C ALA A 193 19.37 -12.12 0.55
N TYR A 194 18.49 -12.95 1.14
CA TYR A 194 18.12 -12.86 2.55
C TYR A 194 19.31 -13.14 3.47
N GLU A 195 20.09 -14.20 3.19
CA GLU A 195 21.30 -14.55 3.94
C GLU A 195 22.29 -13.37 3.96
N LYS A 196 22.52 -12.73 2.81
CA LYS A 196 23.47 -11.62 2.68
C LYS A 196 22.97 -10.33 3.34
N SER A 197 21.68 -10.01 3.20
CA SER A 197 21.13 -8.71 3.60
C SER A 197 20.54 -8.69 5.01
N GLY A 198 20.17 -9.86 5.55
CA GLY A 198 19.37 -9.97 6.76
C GLY A 198 17.99 -9.31 6.64
N ALA A 199 17.48 -9.14 5.42
CA ALA A 199 16.18 -8.49 5.20
C ALA A 199 15.01 -9.41 5.59
N ASP A 200 13.92 -8.76 5.99
CA ASP A 200 12.66 -9.38 6.40
C ASP A 200 11.72 -9.65 5.22
N GLY A 201 12.05 -9.11 4.04
CA GLY A 201 11.23 -9.22 2.85
C GLY A 201 11.89 -8.61 1.61
N MET A 202 11.22 -8.75 0.47
CA MET A 202 11.73 -8.32 -0.82
C MET A 202 10.63 -7.70 -1.69
N PHE A 203 10.93 -6.54 -2.26
CA PHE A 203 10.19 -6.01 -3.41
C PHE A 203 10.83 -6.50 -4.70
N TYR A 204 9.99 -6.98 -5.61
CA TYR A 204 10.45 -7.50 -6.90
C TYR A 204 9.43 -7.24 -8.02
N PRO A 205 9.88 -7.20 -9.29
CA PRO A 205 9.01 -6.91 -10.43
C PRO A 205 7.92 -7.98 -10.57
N SER A 206 6.71 -7.55 -10.92
CA SER A 206 5.64 -8.50 -11.25
C SER A 206 5.87 -9.12 -12.63
N VAL A 207 5.67 -10.43 -12.70
CA VAL A 207 5.76 -11.24 -13.93
C VAL A 207 4.57 -10.95 -14.84
N GLN A 208 3.41 -10.71 -14.23
CA GLN A 208 2.16 -10.47 -14.93
C GLN A 208 1.94 -8.98 -15.21
N ASP A 209 2.48 -8.09 -14.36
CA ASP A 209 2.34 -6.66 -14.47
C ASP A 209 3.68 -5.93 -14.63
N HIS A 210 4.02 -5.58 -15.87
CA HIS A 210 5.31 -4.99 -16.25
C HIS A 210 5.71 -3.70 -15.50
N VAL A 211 4.76 -3.00 -14.88
CA VAL A 211 5.02 -1.81 -14.03
C VAL A 211 4.75 -2.10 -12.54
N GLY A 212 4.09 -3.21 -12.25
CA GLY A 212 3.69 -3.62 -10.91
C GLY A 212 4.86 -4.15 -10.08
N MET A 213 4.73 -4.02 -8.76
CA MET A 213 5.68 -4.55 -7.79
C MET A 213 4.97 -5.53 -6.86
N ASN A 214 5.55 -6.71 -6.75
CA ASN A 214 5.20 -7.69 -5.74
C ASN A 214 6.07 -7.49 -4.50
N LEU A 215 5.57 -7.98 -3.37
CA LEU A 215 6.20 -7.97 -2.07
C LEU A 215 6.15 -9.37 -1.49
N SER A 216 7.30 -9.87 -1.03
CA SER A 216 7.37 -11.02 -0.12
C SER A 216 7.79 -10.57 1.27
N ILE A 217 7.18 -11.15 2.31
CA ILE A 217 7.56 -10.92 3.72
C ILE A 217 7.75 -12.26 4.43
N LEU A 218 8.82 -12.39 5.21
CA LEU A 218 9.07 -13.55 6.04
C LEU A 218 8.08 -13.64 7.21
N PRO A 219 7.67 -14.84 7.65
CA PRO A 219 6.61 -15.02 8.63
C PRO A 219 6.84 -14.27 9.95
N GLU A 220 8.06 -14.32 10.47
CA GLU A 220 8.42 -13.68 11.74
C GLU A 220 8.17 -12.16 11.69
N ALA A 221 8.65 -11.49 10.63
CA ALA A 221 8.43 -10.06 10.44
C ALA A 221 6.97 -9.71 10.15
N TYR A 222 6.25 -10.57 9.42
CA TYR A 222 4.82 -10.39 9.17
C TYR A 222 4.02 -10.38 10.47
N TYR A 223 4.15 -11.42 11.29
CA TYR A 223 3.34 -11.57 12.50
C TYR A 223 3.73 -10.59 13.61
N SER A 224 5.01 -10.23 13.71
CA SER A 224 5.48 -9.25 14.71
C SER A 224 5.27 -7.78 14.29
N GLY A 225 5.25 -7.52 12.97
CA GLY A 225 5.37 -6.17 12.42
C GLY A 225 4.18 -5.69 11.62
N MET A 226 3.27 -6.56 11.16
CA MET A 226 2.17 -6.19 10.25
C MET A 226 0.79 -6.64 10.77
N HIS A 227 -0.25 -6.07 10.18
CA HIS A 227 -1.63 -6.55 10.33
C HIS A 227 -2.49 -6.19 9.11
N ILE A 228 -3.62 -6.89 9.01
CA ILE A 228 -4.69 -6.55 8.07
C ILE A 228 -5.44 -5.35 8.63
N VAL A 229 -5.70 -4.36 7.78
CA VAL A 229 -6.46 -3.13 8.12
C VAL A 229 -7.70 -2.97 7.25
N CYS A 230 -7.90 -3.84 6.27
CA CYS A 230 -9.05 -3.82 5.37
C CYS A 230 -9.25 -5.22 4.80
N SER A 231 -10.51 -5.63 4.67
CA SER A 231 -10.89 -6.92 4.09
C SER A 231 -12.18 -6.80 3.29
N GLN A 232 -12.17 -7.38 2.09
CA GLN A 232 -13.23 -7.22 1.09
C GLN A 232 -13.42 -8.51 0.29
N VAL A 233 -14.66 -8.79 -0.09
CA VAL A 233 -14.97 -9.75 -1.16
C VAL A 233 -15.36 -8.96 -2.40
N ILE A 234 -14.63 -9.18 -3.49
CA ILE A 234 -14.88 -8.50 -4.76
C ILE A 234 -15.33 -9.50 -5.82
N ARG A 235 -16.10 -9.00 -6.79
CA ARG A 235 -16.45 -9.71 -8.02
C ARG A 235 -15.84 -8.97 -9.21
N ILE A 236 -15.19 -9.71 -10.11
CA ILE A 236 -14.70 -9.16 -11.37
C ILE A 236 -15.86 -9.08 -12.36
N ASN A 237 -16.18 -7.88 -12.81
CA ASN A 237 -17.27 -7.62 -13.76
C ASN A 237 -16.76 -7.69 -15.21
N SER A 238 -15.55 -7.20 -15.47
CA SER A 238 -14.93 -7.29 -16.80
C SER A 238 -13.41 -7.22 -16.69
N VAL A 239 -12.73 -7.94 -17.58
CA VAL A 239 -11.26 -7.90 -17.71
C VAL A 239 -10.92 -7.20 -19.03
N HIS A 240 -10.15 -6.13 -18.95
CA HIS A 240 -9.76 -5.33 -20.10
C HIS A 240 -8.29 -5.55 -20.48
N SER A 241 -7.98 -5.23 -21.72
CA SER A 241 -6.59 -5.18 -22.21
C SER A 241 -5.70 -4.33 -21.31
N TYR A 242 -4.40 -4.66 -21.28
CA TYR A 242 -3.40 -3.98 -20.45
C TYR A 242 -3.65 -4.10 -18.93
N GLY A 243 -4.52 -5.05 -18.56
CA GLY A 243 -4.90 -5.46 -17.20
C GLY A 243 -5.49 -4.32 -16.37
N PHE A 244 -6.46 -3.65 -16.98
CA PHE A 244 -7.50 -2.91 -16.29
C PHE A 244 -8.66 -3.85 -15.96
N TYR A 245 -9.34 -3.62 -14.84
CA TYR A 245 -10.42 -4.47 -14.35
C TYR A 245 -11.58 -3.59 -13.90
N ASP A 246 -12.78 -3.93 -14.35
CA ASP A 246 -14.00 -3.47 -13.68
C ASP A 246 -14.37 -4.50 -12.63
N TYR A 247 -14.58 -4.05 -11.41
CA TYR A 247 -14.96 -4.91 -10.29
C TYR A 247 -15.88 -4.17 -9.33
N GLU A 248 -16.67 -4.94 -8.60
CA GLU A 248 -17.52 -4.45 -7.51
C GLU A 248 -17.10 -5.09 -6.19
N ILE A 249 -17.26 -4.35 -5.10
CA ILE A 249 -17.09 -4.89 -3.76
C ILE A 249 -18.46 -5.40 -3.31
N THR A 250 -18.53 -6.70 -3.06
CA THR A 250 -19.77 -7.42 -2.71
C THR A 250 -19.94 -7.59 -1.20
N LYS A 251 -18.84 -7.58 -0.45
CA LYS A 251 -18.84 -7.57 1.02
C LYS A 251 -17.69 -6.75 1.56
N HIS A 252 -17.96 -6.06 2.67
CA HIS A 252 -16.95 -5.37 3.48
C HIS A 252 -16.87 -5.99 4.87
N CYS A 253 -15.63 -6.20 5.32
CA CYS A 253 -15.36 -6.55 6.70
C CYS A 253 -15.31 -5.27 7.55
N GLU A 254 -16.05 -5.25 8.65
CA GLU A 254 -16.02 -4.16 9.62
C GLU A 254 -14.82 -4.29 10.57
N LYS A 255 -14.52 -5.53 10.98
CA LYS A 255 -13.40 -5.85 11.87
C LYS A 255 -13.05 -7.33 11.83
N ILE A 256 -11.86 -7.66 12.30
CA ILE A 256 -11.48 -9.03 12.64
C ILE A 256 -11.68 -9.19 14.15
N ASN A 257 -12.38 -10.23 14.58
CA ASN A 257 -12.62 -10.48 16.00
C ASN A 257 -11.45 -11.21 16.68
N GLU A 258 -11.53 -11.39 18.00
CA GLU A 258 -10.49 -12.05 18.80
C GLU A 258 -10.23 -13.51 18.40
N SER A 259 -11.18 -14.16 17.72
CA SER A 259 -11.03 -15.51 17.16
C SER A 259 -10.47 -15.53 15.74
N ASN A 260 -9.93 -14.40 15.27
CA ASN A 260 -9.42 -14.18 13.92
C ASN A 260 -10.46 -14.37 12.80
N CYS A 261 -11.75 -14.25 13.13
CA CYS A 261 -12.85 -14.35 12.16
C CYS A 261 -13.24 -12.96 11.63
N PHE A 262 -13.58 -12.91 10.34
CA PHE A 262 -14.09 -11.71 9.71
C PHE A 262 -15.53 -11.44 10.18
N VAL A 263 -15.78 -10.21 10.64
CA VAL A 263 -17.12 -9.71 10.94
C VAL A 263 -17.57 -8.86 9.76
N TRP A 264 -18.50 -9.40 8.98
CA TRP A 264 -19.02 -8.76 7.78
C TRP A 264 -20.09 -7.73 8.13
N GLY A 265 -19.98 -6.54 7.55
CA GLY A 265 -20.97 -5.48 7.72
C GLY A 265 -22.15 -5.61 6.77
N ASN A 266 -23.23 -4.91 7.10
CA ASN A 266 -24.46 -4.85 6.29
C ASN A 266 -24.39 -3.80 5.16
N VAL A 267 -23.25 -3.12 5.00
CA VAL A 267 -23.11 -2.00 4.06
C VAL A 267 -23.06 -2.53 2.63
N SER A 268 -24.15 -2.38 1.89
CA SER A 268 -24.20 -2.54 0.45
C SER A 268 -23.80 -1.22 -0.22
N SER A 269 -22.72 -1.27 -0.99
CA SER A 269 -22.23 -0.26 -1.95
C SER A 269 -21.83 1.11 -1.43
N ASP A 270 -20.52 1.33 -1.39
CA ASP A 270 -19.85 2.32 -2.22
C ASP A 270 -18.48 1.75 -2.64
N ARG A 271 -17.81 2.29 -3.67
CA ARG A 271 -16.47 1.85 -4.11
C ARG A 271 -15.36 2.09 -3.06
N HIS A 272 -15.74 2.42 -1.82
CA HIS A 272 -14.90 2.90 -0.75
C HIS A 272 -14.48 1.76 0.16
N SER A 273 -13.21 1.72 0.53
CA SER A 273 -12.67 0.63 1.35
C SER A 273 -12.85 0.93 2.83
N LEU A 274 -13.52 0.05 3.57
CA LEU A 274 -13.55 0.13 5.04
C LEU A 274 -12.18 -0.19 5.60
N LEU A 275 -11.65 0.73 6.41
CA LEU A 275 -10.44 0.52 7.20
C LEU A 275 -10.82 0.27 8.65
N PHE A 276 -10.10 -0.63 9.29
CA PHE A 276 -10.17 -0.90 10.73
C PHE A 276 -8.76 -0.90 11.33
N ASP A 277 -8.68 -0.82 12.65
CA ASP A 277 -7.44 -0.79 13.44
C ASP A 277 -6.48 0.35 13.03
N LEU A 278 -7.05 1.54 12.76
CA LEU A 278 -6.32 2.79 12.56
C LEU A 278 -6.01 3.47 13.90
N THR A 279 -4.90 4.20 13.97
CA THR A 279 -4.61 5.07 15.12
C THR A 279 -5.46 6.33 15.08
N GLU A 280 -5.61 7.04 16.21
CA GLU A 280 -6.31 8.33 16.25
C GLU A 280 -5.68 9.35 15.29
N GLU A 281 -4.35 9.46 15.27
CA GLU A 281 -3.64 10.32 14.33
C GLU A 281 -3.93 9.99 12.86
N GLU A 282 -4.16 8.73 12.52
CA GLU A 282 -4.49 8.31 11.16
C GLU A 282 -5.93 8.61 10.80
N ILE A 283 -6.83 8.46 11.77
CA ILE A 283 -8.22 8.89 11.63
C ILE A 283 -8.24 10.40 11.39
N ASP A 284 -7.51 11.17 12.21
CA ASP A 284 -7.40 12.62 12.09
C ASP A 284 -6.73 13.04 10.78
N PHE A 285 -5.62 12.41 10.41
CA PHE A 285 -4.93 12.67 9.13
C PHE A 285 -5.87 12.44 7.96
N ALA A 286 -6.53 11.29 7.93
CA ALA A 286 -7.41 10.95 6.82
C ALA A 286 -8.68 11.84 6.82
N ASN A 287 -9.16 12.30 7.98
CA ASN A 287 -10.25 13.28 8.11
C ASN A 287 -9.84 14.71 7.73
N SER A 288 -8.54 15.03 7.81
CA SER A 288 -7.97 16.36 7.53
C SER A 288 -7.68 16.65 6.05
N ARG A 289 -7.91 15.67 5.15
CA ARG A 289 -7.48 15.75 3.74
C ARG A 289 -8.31 16.75 2.92
N ASP A 290 -7.59 17.61 2.20
CA ASP A 290 -8.11 18.52 1.16
C ASP A 290 -8.32 17.73 -0.15
N GLU A 291 -9.49 17.89 -0.79
CA GLU A 291 -9.85 17.24 -2.07
C GLU A 291 -8.89 17.57 -3.22
N LYS A 292 -7.98 18.54 -3.03
CA LYS A 292 -6.99 18.99 -4.00
C LYS A 292 -5.61 18.33 -3.86
N ASP A 293 -5.40 17.38 -2.95
CA ASP A 293 -4.10 16.70 -2.82
C ASP A 293 -3.85 15.80 -4.06
N PRO A 294 -2.79 16.08 -4.85
CA PRO A 294 -2.48 15.33 -6.07
C PRO A 294 -2.10 13.85 -5.82
N ASN A 295 -1.92 13.43 -4.56
CA ASN A 295 -1.72 12.01 -4.20
C ASN A 295 -3.04 11.24 -3.97
N LEU A 296 -4.21 11.87 -4.10
CA LEU A 296 -5.54 11.22 -3.92
C LEU A 296 -5.70 9.93 -4.73
N MET A 297 -5.07 9.85 -5.91
CA MET A 297 -5.17 8.68 -6.79
C MET A 297 -4.36 7.46 -6.29
N LEU A 298 -3.33 7.69 -5.46
CA LEU A 298 -2.49 6.63 -4.89
C LEU A 298 -3.04 6.10 -3.55
N ASP A 299 -3.88 6.89 -2.89
CA ASP A 299 -4.41 6.66 -1.54
C ASP A 299 -5.94 6.46 -1.50
N LEU A 300 -6.53 5.93 -2.58
CA LEU A 300 -7.99 5.71 -2.72
C LEU A 300 -8.57 4.81 -1.63
N ILE A 301 -8.84 5.42 -0.47
CA ILE A 301 -9.64 4.93 0.63
C ILE A 301 -10.36 6.15 1.19
N ALA A 302 -11.51 6.48 0.60
CA ALA A 302 -12.45 7.35 1.28
C ALA A 302 -13.09 6.56 2.43
N PHE A 303 -13.18 7.22 3.58
CA PHE A 303 -13.85 6.72 4.78
C PHE A 303 -15.27 6.26 4.48
N ALA A 304 -15.61 5.08 4.99
CA ALA A 304 -16.94 4.86 5.52
C ALA A 304 -16.77 4.44 6.98
N GLY A 305 -17.31 5.29 7.86
CA GLY A 305 -17.20 5.19 9.30
C GLY A 305 -17.99 6.33 9.91
N ASN A 306 -19.31 6.25 9.78
CA ASN A 306 -20.31 7.15 10.37
C ASN A 306 -20.23 8.63 9.99
N SER A 307 -20.87 9.02 8.90
CA SER A 307 -21.16 10.44 8.62
C SER A 307 -21.98 11.09 9.75
N GLU A 308 -22.93 10.37 10.37
CA GLU A 308 -23.69 10.89 11.51
C GLU A 308 -22.89 10.99 12.81
N GLN A 309 -22.04 10.00 13.14
CA GLN A 309 -21.27 10.02 14.39
C GLN A 309 -20.05 10.95 14.30
N THR A 310 -19.41 11.07 13.13
CA THR A 310 -18.27 11.97 12.90
C THR A 310 -18.71 13.43 12.88
N LEU A 311 -19.88 13.71 12.29
CA LEU A 311 -20.51 15.02 12.41
C LEU A 311 -20.94 15.28 13.87
N LYS A 312 -21.56 14.31 14.55
CA LYS A 312 -21.89 14.46 15.98
C LYS A 312 -20.65 14.66 16.86
N ASN A 313 -19.51 14.02 16.57
CA ASN A 313 -18.26 14.20 17.33
C ASN A 313 -17.59 15.55 17.05
N LYS A 314 -17.61 16.03 15.80
CA LYS A 314 -17.09 17.37 15.46
C LYS A 314 -17.87 18.50 16.15
N TYR A 315 -19.18 18.29 16.33
CA TYR A 315 -20.06 19.26 16.96
C TYR A 315 -20.51 18.86 18.38
N SER A 316 -19.93 17.82 19.00
CA SER A 316 -20.40 17.27 20.30
C SER A 316 -20.25 18.25 21.45
N ASN A 317 -19.29 19.17 21.31
CA ASN A 317 -18.99 20.17 22.33
C ASN A 317 -19.79 21.47 22.13
N PHE A 318 -20.57 21.58 21.04
CA PHE A 318 -21.40 22.75 20.76
C PHE A 318 -22.80 22.60 21.39
N PRO A 319 -23.35 23.66 22.00
CA PRO A 319 -24.72 23.64 22.48
C PRO A 319 -25.71 23.39 21.35
N GLU A 320 -26.62 22.43 21.54
CA GLU A 320 -27.71 22.19 20.59
C GLU A 320 -28.68 23.39 20.53
N ASP A 321 -29.22 23.67 19.34
CA ASP A 321 -30.30 24.64 19.18
C ASP A 321 -31.67 23.99 19.37
N ILE A 322 -32.25 24.16 20.56
CA ILE A 322 -33.57 23.62 20.92
C ILE A 322 -34.66 24.04 19.93
N ALA A 323 -34.55 25.22 19.31
CA ALA A 323 -35.53 25.72 18.35
C ALA A 323 -35.39 25.09 16.95
N ASN A 324 -34.23 24.51 16.64
CA ASN A 324 -33.89 23.97 15.32
C ASN A 324 -33.22 22.58 15.48
N PRO A 325 -34.00 21.48 15.58
CA PRO A 325 -33.45 20.14 15.74
C PRO A 325 -32.43 19.80 14.65
N GLY A 326 -31.24 19.31 15.06
CA GLY A 326 -30.11 19.04 14.17
C GLY A 326 -29.17 20.23 13.91
N TRP A 327 -29.37 21.35 14.61
CA TRP A 327 -28.51 22.52 14.56
C TRP A 327 -27.76 22.71 15.88
N VAL A 328 -26.59 23.37 15.80
CA VAL A 328 -25.75 23.72 16.95
C VAL A 328 -25.42 25.20 16.96
N LYS A 329 -25.22 25.78 18.16
CA LYS A 329 -24.92 27.20 18.37
C LYS A 329 -23.43 27.44 18.51
N GLY A 330 -22.95 28.50 17.88
CA GLY A 330 -21.56 28.93 18.01
C GLY A 330 -21.27 30.24 17.30
N TRP A 331 -19.98 30.58 17.25
CA TRP A 331 -19.47 31.72 16.49
C TRP A 331 -19.11 31.28 15.07
N GLY A 332 -19.92 31.67 14.10
CA GLY A 332 -19.72 31.40 12.69
C GLY A 332 -18.86 32.47 12.00
N VAL A 333 -17.97 32.04 11.11
CA VAL A 333 -17.21 32.92 10.22
C VAL A 333 -17.83 32.86 8.84
N ILE A 334 -18.42 33.97 8.37
CA ILE A 334 -19.25 33.98 7.16
C ILE A 334 -18.91 35.14 6.22
N ARG A 335 -19.10 34.93 4.92
CA ARG A 335 -19.08 35.98 3.88
C ARG A 335 -20.44 36.02 3.19
N SER A 336 -21.00 37.21 3.02
CA SER A 336 -22.34 37.39 2.44
C SER A 336 -22.40 37.32 0.92
N ALA A 337 -21.30 37.64 0.22
CA ALA A 337 -21.27 37.68 -1.25
C ALA A 337 -19.87 37.34 -1.82
N PRO A 338 -19.71 36.22 -2.57
CA PRO A 338 -20.66 35.11 -2.61
C PRO A 338 -20.77 34.44 -1.23
N TRP A 339 -21.95 33.87 -0.95
CA TRP A 339 -22.20 33.16 0.31
C TRP A 339 -21.11 32.13 0.56
N HIS A 340 -20.55 32.16 1.76
CA HIS A 340 -19.57 31.16 2.19
C HIS A 340 -19.55 31.07 3.71
N PHE A 341 -19.72 29.86 4.23
CA PHE A 341 -19.58 29.52 5.63
C PHE A 341 -18.21 28.88 5.85
N ALA A 342 -17.31 29.58 6.54
CA ALA A 342 -15.92 29.16 6.67
C ALA A 342 -15.66 28.29 7.92
N GLY A 343 -16.56 28.28 8.91
CA GLY A 343 -16.43 27.45 10.11
C GLY A 343 -17.25 27.94 11.30
N LEU A 344 -17.41 27.04 12.28
CA LEU A 344 -18.09 27.28 13.57
C LEU A 344 -17.10 27.08 14.73
N PHE A 345 -17.14 27.96 15.73
CA PHE A 345 -16.26 27.93 16.89
C PHE A 345 -17.04 28.11 18.20
N LEU A 346 -16.54 27.52 19.29
CA LEU A 346 -17.14 27.71 20.62
C LEU A 346 -16.85 29.11 21.16
N TYR A 347 -15.65 29.62 20.87
CA TYR A 347 -15.16 30.88 21.38
C TYR A 347 -15.01 31.91 20.25
N LYS A 348 -15.34 33.16 20.54
CA LYS A 348 -15.34 34.24 19.56
C LYS A 348 -13.92 34.53 19.07
N GLU A 349 -12.94 34.39 19.95
CA GLU A 349 -11.52 34.64 19.73
C GLU A 349 -10.97 33.74 18.61
N GLU A 350 -11.39 32.48 18.57
CA GLU A 350 -11.00 31.51 17.54
C GLU A 350 -11.62 31.88 16.17
N ALA A 351 -12.89 32.27 16.18
CA ALA A 351 -13.58 32.76 14.98
C ALA A 351 -12.93 34.05 14.44
N ASP A 352 -12.53 34.97 15.32
CA ASP A 352 -11.83 36.21 14.94
C ASP A 352 -10.42 35.93 14.41
N ALA A 353 -9.73 34.91 14.92
CA ALA A 353 -8.44 34.48 14.39
C ALA A 353 -8.57 33.93 12.96
N LEU A 354 -9.61 33.10 12.68
CA LEU A 354 -9.88 32.62 11.33
C LEU A 354 -10.31 33.77 10.39
N ARG A 355 -11.22 34.64 10.84
CA ARG A 355 -11.65 35.83 10.08
C ARG A 355 -10.45 36.68 9.65
N SER A 356 -9.49 36.88 10.54
CA SER A 356 -8.28 37.67 10.26
C SER A 356 -7.38 37.04 9.20
N LYS A 357 -7.36 35.70 9.09
CA LYS A 357 -6.64 34.98 8.02
C LYS A 357 -7.36 35.05 6.67
N LEU A 358 -8.70 35.03 6.69
CA LEU A 358 -9.52 34.99 5.47
C LEU A 358 -9.76 36.37 4.83
N GLY A 359 -9.49 37.46 5.56
CA GLY A 359 -9.52 38.83 5.07
C GLY A 359 -10.87 39.55 5.24
N ALA A 360 -10.91 40.83 4.84
CA ALA A 360 -11.98 41.79 5.15
C ALA A 360 -13.38 41.43 4.63
N GLY A 361 -13.51 40.43 3.75
CA GLY A 361 -14.80 39.94 3.24
C GLY A 361 -15.56 39.03 4.22
N TYR A 362 -14.93 38.61 5.32
CA TYR A 362 -15.53 37.73 6.31
C TYR A 362 -15.90 38.48 7.59
N ARG A 363 -17.03 38.10 8.19
CA ARG A 363 -17.50 38.59 9.49
C ARG A 363 -17.71 37.43 10.45
N VAL A 364 -17.56 37.71 11.74
CA VAL A 364 -17.90 36.79 12.83
C VAL A 364 -19.29 37.11 13.33
N ALA A 365 -20.14 36.10 13.48
CA ALA A 365 -21.49 36.24 14.02
C ALA A 365 -21.81 35.07 14.96
N ASN A 366 -22.54 35.34 16.05
CA ASN A 366 -23.14 34.26 16.83
C ASN A 366 -24.38 33.76 16.09
N GLY A 367 -24.60 32.45 16.06
CA GLY A 367 -25.73 31.90 15.32
C GLY A 367 -25.84 30.39 15.41
N SER A 368 -26.82 29.86 14.70
CA SER A 368 -27.07 28.43 14.60
C SER A 368 -26.57 27.90 13.25
N HIS A 369 -25.92 26.75 13.28
CA HIS A 369 -25.41 26.03 12.11
C HIS A 369 -26.07 24.67 11.99
N ARG A 370 -26.49 24.30 10.77
CA ARG A 370 -27.03 22.97 10.51
C ARG A 370 -25.89 21.99 10.24
N ILE A 371 -25.79 20.97 11.09
CA ILE A 371 -24.75 19.95 11.01
C ILE A 371 -24.76 19.29 9.62
N GLY A 372 -23.60 19.25 8.97
CA GLY A 372 -23.42 18.62 7.65
C GLY A 372 -23.83 19.47 6.44
N SER A 373 -23.98 20.78 6.60
CA SER A 373 -24.33 21.72 5.51
C SER A 373 -23.55 23.04 5.64
N ASP A 374 -23.70 23.96 4.69
CA ASP A 374 -23.17 25.34 4.77
C ASP A 374 -24.20 26.35 5.30
N ASP A 375 -25.32 25.87 5.85
CA ASP A 375 -26.39 26.71 6.37
C ASP A 375 -25.98 27.31 7.72
N PHE A 376 -26.13 28.64 7.85
CA PHE A 376 -25.87 29.37 9.08
C PHE A 376 -26.85 30.54 9.25
N ILE A 377 -27.50 30.61 10.40
CA ILE A 377 -28.44 31.67 10.76
C ILE A 377 -27.78 32.51 11.86
N SER A 378 -27.39 33.74 11.55
CA SER A 378 -26.87 34.66 12.56
C SER A 378 -27.99 35.17 13.46
N HIS A 379 -27.79 35.08 14.77
CA HIS A 379 -28.61 35.77 15.76
C HIS A 379 -28.12 37.23 15.83
N GLY A 380 -29.08 38.16 15.70
CA GLY A 380 -28.82 39.60 15.77
C GLY A 380 -28.47 40.08 17.17
#